data_AF-A0A484I6X8-F1
#
_entry.id   AF-A0A484I6X8-F1
#
_cell.length_a   1.000
_cell.length_b   1.000
_cell.length_c   1.000
_cell.angle_alpha   90.00
_cell.angle_beta   90.00
_cell.angle_gamma   90.00
#
_symmetry.space_group_name_H-M   'P 1'
#
loop_
_entity.id
_entity.type
_entity.pdbx_description
1 polymer ?
#
loop_
_entity_poly.entity_id
_entity_poly.type
_entity_poly.pdbx_seq_one_letter_code
_entity_poly.pdbx_strand_id
1 'polypeptide(L)'
;MAGSRKRKERKRKNDQSTPTVTTVSTIIDTKSMRLNVSNTTTDIASLQDNSSSTTVIQNSKTYKIPNNFIVYIREFDKIDEQGIQRCRNLKCMEPVCKPFKKYCSRKCSKEFTRWYNSNFYWRNVRNRVLRRDNFTCQICGIQLDRRKKKNKSQKNWLECDHIIPKSYYYHLGYQFDTLDNKVRTILEFIHNGNNLRTLCYKCHKKQSVTVVSTRTKLIDLNKEII
;
A
#
# COMPACT_ATOMS: atom_id res chain seq x y z
N MET A 1 -31.25 -53.38 -0.01
CA MET A 1 -31.52 -52.15 -0.78
C MET A 1 -30.27 -51.27 -0.80
N ALA A 2 -29.48 -51.34 -1.87
CA ALA A 2 -28.22 -50.59 -2.01
C ALA A 2 -28.39 -49.50 -3.09
N GLY A 3 -28.35 -48.23 -2.70
CA GLY A 3 -28.49 -47.08 -3.59
C GLY A 3 -27.14 -46.58 -4.11
N SER A 4 -26.75 -47.01 -5.30
CA SER A 4 -25.59 -46.46 -6.04
C SER A 4 -25.91 -45.10 -6.66
N ARG A 5 -25.24 -44.03 -6.22
CA ARG A 5 -25.28 -42.72 -6.89
C ARG A 5 -24.09 -42.57 -7.84
N LYS A 6 -24.35 -42.73 -9.15
CA LYS A 6 -23.40 -42.45 -10.25
C LYS A 6 -23.08 -40.96 -10.32
N ARG A 7 -21.80 -40.61 -10.20
CA ARG A 7 -21.26 -39.25 -10.34
C ARG A 7 -21.08 -38.93 -11.82
N LYS A 8 -21.84 -37.97 -12.36
CA LYS A 8 -21.70 -37.45 -13.73
C LYS A 8 -20.40 -36.67 -13.89
N GLU A 9 -19.56 -37.12 -14.81
CA GLU A 9 -18.31 -36.51 -15.23
C GLU A 9 -18.60 -35.38 -16.25
N ARG A 10 -18.16 -34.15 -15.94
CA ARG A 10 -18.29 -33.00 -16.85
C ARG A 10 -16.99 -32.81 -17.63
N LYS A 11 -17.03 -33.17 -18.92
CA LYS A 11 -16.02 -32.81 -19.94
C LYS A 11 -15.83 -31.29 -19.98
N ARG A 12 -14.58 -30.83 -19.86
CA ARG A 12 -14.18 -29.44 -20.19
C ARG A 12 -13.78 -29.40 -21.67
N LYS A 13 -14.53 -28.64 -22.48
CA LYS A 13 -14.08 -28.18 -23.80
C LYS A 13 -13.01 -27.11 -23.61
N ASN A 14 -11.94 -27.25 -24.37
CA ASN A 14 -10.74 -26.43 -24.35
C ASN A 14 -10.71 -25.68 -25.68
N ASP A 15 -11.22 -24.46 -25.72
CA ASP A 15 -11.14 -23.61 -26.91
C ASP A 15 -10.00 -22.60 -26.72
N GLN A 16 -8.91 -22.86 -27.43
CA GLN A 16 -7.82 -21.92 -27.67
C GLN A 16 -8.33 -20.85 -28.64
N SER A 17 -8.27 -19.59 -28.21
CA SER A 17 -8.25 -18.45 -29.13
C SER A 17 -7.21 -17.45 -28.65
N THR A 18 -6.15 -17.36 -29.43
CA THR A 18 -5.08 -16.35 -29.40
C THR A 18 -5.63 -15.04 -29.96
N PRO A 19 -5.31 -13.89 -29.34
CA PRO A 19 -5.26 -12.63 -30.05
C PRO A 19 -3.84 -12.10 -30.17
N THR A 20 -3.60 -11.62 -31.38
CA THR A 20 -2.46 -10.94 -31.97
C THR A 20 -1.90 -9.78 -31.15
N VAL A 21 -0.57 -9.71 -31.14
CA VAL A 21 0.24 -8.62 -30.57
C VAL A 21 0.21 -7.44 -31.55
N THR A 22 -0.22 -6.27 -31.08
CA THR A 22 0.03 -4.98 -31.74
C THR A 22 0.93 -4.16 -30.84
N THR A 23 2.15 -3.93 -31.31
CA THR A 23 3.21 -3.17 -30.67
C THR A 23 2.91 -1.68 -30.78
N VAL A 24 2.74 -0.99 -29.65
CA VAL A 24 2.78 0.47 -29.59
C VAL A 24 3.89 0.85 -28.60
N SER A 25 4.96 1.38 -29.16
CA SER A 25 6.10 1.91 -28.43
C SER A 25 5.76 3.29 -27.89
N THR A 26 5.71 3.45 -26.57
CA THR A 26 5.71 4.78 -25.93
C THR A 26 6.94 4.88 -25.04
N ILE A 27 7.87 5.71 -25.51
CA ILE A 27 9.07 6.17 -24.83
C ILE A 27 8.61 7.00 -23.62
N ILE A 28 8.99 6.60 -22.41
CA ILE A 28 8.91 7.48 -21.23
C ILE A 28 10.29 7.54 -20.59
N ASP A 29 10.77 8.78 -20.64
CA ASP A 29 12.06 9.32 -20.26
C ASP A 29 12.33 9.14 -18.76
N THR A 30 13.46 8.52 -18.44
CA THR A 30 13.95 8.37 -17.06
C THR A 30 14.76 9.60 -16.67
N LYS A 31 14.12 10.61 -16.05
CA LYS A 31 14.86 11.69 -15.38
C LYS A 31 15.12 11.33 -13.91
N SER A 32 16.37 10.92 -13.70
CA SER A 32 17.09 10.85 -12.43
C SER A 32 17.08 12.21 -11.72
N MET A 33 16.52 12.29 -10.51
CA MET A 33 16.71 13.44 -9.64
C MET A 33 18.02 13.24 -8.86
N ARG A 34 19.06 13.96 -9.27
CA ARG A 34 20.29 14.16 -8.51
C ARG A 34 20.05 15.20 -7.42
N LEU A 35 20.48 14.90 -6.20
CA LEU A 35 20.61 15.85 -5.10
C LEU A 35 21.79 16.79 -5.41
N ASN A 36 21.53 18.08 -5.59
CA ASN A 36 22.57 19.09 -5.57
C ASN A 36 22.56 19.74 -4.18
N VAL A 37 23.62 19.41 -3.42
CA VAL A 37 24.10 20.19 -2.28
C VAL A 37 24.94 21.31 -2.88
N SER A 38 24.55 22.56 -2.62
CA SER A 38 25.37 23.72 -2.94
C SER A 38 25.67 24.45 -1.63
N ASN A 39 26.90 24.30 -1.17
CA ASN A 39 27.53 25.16 -0.19
C ASN A 39 27.86 26.49 -0.88
N THR A 40 27.44 27.60 -0.30
CA THR A 40 28.02 28.91 -0.56
C THR A 40 28.25 29.60 0.77
N THR A 41 29.54 29.80 1.05
CA THR A 41 30.10 30.48 2.20
C THR A 41 30.28 31.96 1.86
N THR A 42 29.96 32.82 2.84
CA THR A 42 30.41 34.21 3.06
C THR A 42 30.10 35.29 2.01
N ASP A 43 29.34 36.31 2.42
CA ASP A 43 29.98 37.57 2.83
C ASP A 43 29.10 38.40 3.78
N ILE A 44 29.82 39.15 4.61
CA ILE A 44 29.43 39.89 5.82
C ILE A 44 28.93 41.29 5.45
N ALA A 45 27.77 41.70 5.98
CA ALA A 45 27.52 43.09 6.36
C ALA A 45 26.43 43.17 7.43
N SER A 46 26.79 43.86 8.51
CA SER A 46 26.06 44.17 9.74
C SER A 46 24.75 44.95 9.55
N LEU A 47 23.76 44.73 10.43
CA LEU A 47 23.27 45.73 11.40
C LEU A 47 22.09 45.19 12.26
N GLN A 48 22.30 45.25 13.57
CA GLN A 48 21.37 45.53 14.67
C GLN A 48 20.25 44.55 15.04
N ASP A 49 20.52 43.86 16.15
CA ASP A 49 19.67 43.64 17.33
C ASP A 49 18.18 43.97 17.22
N ASN A 50 17.37 42.92 17.33
CA ASN A 50 16.26 42.91 18.27
C ASN A 50 16.04 41.48 18.77
N SER A 51 16.45 41.25 20.02
CA SER A 51 16.17 40.04 20.77
C SER A 51 14.65 39.88 20.91
N SER A 52 14.08 38.93 20.19
CA SER A 52 12.77 38.38 20.51
C SER A 52 12.96 36.89 20.63
N SER A 53 13.17 36.45 21.87
CA SER A 53 13.14 35.06 22.32
C SER A 53 11.79 34.47 21.95
N THR A 54 11.69 34.02 20.70
CA THR A 54 10.58 33.21 20.23
C THR A 54 10.90 31.82 20.75
N THR A 55 10.36 31.50 21.91
CA THR A 55 10.32 30.14 22.42
C THR A 55 9.64 29.28 21.37
N VAL A 56 10.44 28.57 20.57
CA VAL A 56 9.98 27.48 19.73
C VAL A 56 9.53 26.38 20.70
N ILE A 57 8.27 26.47 21.13
CA ILE A 57 7.58 25.39 21.81
C ILE A 57 7.51 24.27 20.79
N GLN A 58 8.50 23.39 20.81
CA GLN A 58 8.43 22.10 20.14
C GLN A 58 7.31 21.32 20.83
N ASN A 59 6.10 21.52 20.33
CA ASN A 59 4.95 20.67 20.62
C ASN A 59 5.28 19.29 20.04
N SER A 60 6.04 18.50 20.80
CA SER A 60 6.31 17.10 20.53
C SER A 60 5.04 16.31 20.80
N LYS A 61 4.03 16.51 19.94
CA LYS A 61 2.86 15.61 19.89
C LYS A 61 3.42 14.22 19.68
N THR A 62 3.26 13.37 20.68
CA THR A 62 3.68 11.97 20.61
C THR A 62 2.75 11.25 19.65
N TYR A 63 3.15 11.15 18.39
CA TYR A 63 2.36 10.48 17.36
C TYR A 63 2.34 8.97 17.64
N LYS A 64 1.22 8.47 18.17
CA LYS A 64 0.98 7.04 18.32
C LYS A 64 0.93 6.40 16.93
N ILE A 65 1.94 5.60 16.60
CA ILE A 65 1.96 4.81 15.37
C ILE A 65 0.73 3.89 15.38
N PRO A 66 -0.14 3.93 14.35
CA PRO A 66 -1.28 3.03 14.28
C PRO A 66 -0.78 1.59 14.31
N ASN A 67 -1.27 0.80 15.27
CA ASN A 67 -0.93 -0.62 15.36
C ASN A 67 -1.34 -1.38 14.10
N ASN A 68 -2.37 -0.90 13.39
CA ASN A 68 -2.86 -1.48 12.15
C ASN A 68 -3.30 -0.39 11.15
N PHE A 69 -2.72 -0.42 9.94
CA PHE A 69 -3.16 0.40 8.81
C PHE A 69 -4.41 -0.22 8.17
N ILE A 70 -5.57 -0.03 8.79
CA ILE A 70 -6.85 -0.53 8.30
C ILE A 70 -7.77 0.65 7.99
N VAL A 71 -8.40 0.61 6.82
CA VAL A 71 -9.51 1.49 6.46
C VAL A 71 -10.73 0.61 6.34
N TYR A 72 -11.72 0.83 7.20
CA TYR A 72 -12.93 0.04 7.22
C TYR A 72 -13.90 0.51 6.14
N ILE A 73 -14.56 -0.45 5.49
CA ILE A 73 -15.53 -0.16 4.42
C ILE A 73 -16.68 0.76 4.87
N ARG A 74 -16.99 0.79 6.17
CA ARG A 74 -18.03 1.65 6.75
C ARG A 74 -17.62 3.11 6.84
N GLU A 75 -16.33 3.42 6.85
CA GLU A 75 -15.85 4.81 6.87
C GLU A 75 -16.23 5.55 5.57
N PHE A 76 -16.52 4.82 4.49
CA PHE A 76 -16.99 5.40 3.22
C PHE A 76 -18.51 5.67 3.19
N ASP A 77 -19.24 5.36 4.26
CA ASP A 77 -20.67 5.69 4.32
C ASP A 77 -20.85 7.21 4.41
N LYS A 78 -21.64 7.75 3.48
CA LYS A 78 -21.94 9.18 3.38
C LYS A 78 -23.38 9.43 3.78
N ILE A 79 -23.59 10.49 4.56
CA ILE A 79 -24.91 11.01 4.96
C ILE A 79 -24.88 12.50 4.61
N ASP A 80 -25.95 13.02 4.02
CA ASP A 80 -26.07 14.46 3.75
C ASP A 80 -26.59 15.23 4.98
N GLU A 81 -26.75 16.54 4.81
CA GLU A 81 -27.26 17.44 5.86
C GLU A 81 -28.67 17.09 6.32
N GLN A 82 -29.47 16.45 5.46
CA GLN A 82 -30.84 16.02 5.72
C GLN A 82 -30.91 14.63 6.38
N GLY A 83 -29.77 14.00 6.66
CA GLY A 83 -29.72 12.65 7.24
C GLY A 83 -29.98 11.52 6.22
N ILE A 84 -30.05 11.83 4.93
CA ILE A 84 -30.27 10.86 3.85
C ILE A 84 -28.94 10.21 3.46
N GLN A 85 -28.95 8.87 3.40
CA GLN A 85 -27.78 8.11 3.03
C GLN A 85 -27.44 8.28 1.53
N ARG A 86 -26.22 8.71 1.24
CA ARG A 86 -25.68 8.87 -0.11
C ARG A 86 -24.93 7.64 -0.57
N CYS A 87 -24.83 7.46 -1.89
CA CYS A 87 -24.15 6.33 -2.49
C CYS A 87 -22.67 6.29 -2.06
N ARG A 88 -22.22 5.15 -1.51
CA ARG A 88 -20.83 4.93 -1.07
C ARG A 88 -19.78 5.04 -2.18
N ASN A 89 -20.16 4.97 -3.46
CA ASN A 89 -19.19 5.08 -4.56
C ASN A 89 -18.55 6.48 -4.55
N LEU A 90 -17.23 6.54 -4.74
CA LEU A 90 -16.42 7.76 -4.53
C LEU A 90 -16.87 8.92 -5.40
N LYS A 91 -17.23 8.62 -6.65
CA LYS A 91 -17.61 9.61 -7.67
C LYS A 91 -19.13 9.79 -7.82
N CYS A 92 -19.92 9.32 -6.85
CA CYS A 92 -21.37 9.32 -6.92
C CYS A 92 -21.98 10.01 -5.68
N MET A 93 -22.87 10.96 -5.91
CA MET A 93 -23.59 11.70 -4.86
C MET A 93 -25.10 11.43 -4.85
N GLU A 94 -25.56 10.49 -5.69
CA GLU A 94 -26.96 10.07 -5.71
C GLU A 94 -27.39 9.45 -4.37
N PRO A 95 -28.65 9.63 -3.96
CA PRO A 95 -29.18 8.97 -2.78
C PRO A 95 -29.20 7.44 -2.96
N VAL A 96 -29.12 6.71 -1.84
CA VAL A 96 -29.28 5.26 -1.85
C VAL A 96 -30.72 4.89 -2.17
N CYS A 97 -30.91 3.93 -3.08
CA CYS A 97 -32.24 3.47 -3.49
C CYS A 97 -32.39 1.95 -3.27
N LYS A 98 -33.62 1.52 -2.99
CA LYS A 98 -33.94 0.08 -2.87
C LYS A 98 -33.72 -0.64 -4.21
N PRO A 99 -33.28 -1.92 -4.21
CA PRO A 99 -33.04 -2.79 -3.05
C PRO A 99 -31.64 -2.65 -2.41
N PHE A 100 -30.81 -1.71 -2.88
CA PHE A 100 -29.45 -1.55 -2.40
C PHE A 100 -29.43 -0.78 -1.07
N LYS A 101 -28.63 -1.24 -0.10
CA LYS A 101 -28.55 -0.61 1.23
C LYS A 101 -27.53 0.54 1.32
N LYS A 102 -26.59 0.64 0.37
CA LYS A 102 -25.41 1.54 0.44
C LYS A 102 -25.06 2.19 -0.89
N TYR A 103 -25.83 1.92 -1.94
CA TYR A 103 -25.52 2.32 -3.31
C TYR A 103 -26.79 2.76 -4.03
N CYS A 104 -26.67 3.68 -4.99
CA CYS A 104 -27.79 4.05 -5.87
C CYS A 104 -28.02 3.03 -7.01
N SER A 105 -27.06 2.14 -7.28
CA SER A 105 -27.16 1.19 -8.38
C SER A 105 -26.23 -0.01 -8.21
N ARG A 106 -26.54 -1.09 -8.94
CA ARG A 106 -25.67 -2.27 -9.06
C ARG A 106 -24.30 -1.91 -9.64
N LYS A 107 -24.25 -0.96 -10.59
CA LYS A 107 -23.00 -0.47 -11.20
C LYS A 107 -22.10 0.16 -10.14
N CYS A 108 -22.62 1.12 -9.37
CA CYS A 108 -21.88 1.77 -8.29
C CYS A 108 -21.40 0.77 -7.23
N SER A 109 -22.25 -0.20 -6.86
CA SER A 109 -21.88 -1.26 -5.92
C SER A 109 -20.69 -2.09 -6.42
N LYS A 110 -20.73 -2.53 -7.69
CA LYS A 110 -19.66 -3.32 -8.30
C LYS A 110 -18.36 -2.54 -8.45
N GLU A 111 -18.44 -1.30 -8.93
CA GLU A 111 -17.27 -0.42 -9.10
C GLU A 111 -16.56 -0.18 -7.79
N PHE A 112 -17.30 0.27 -6.76
CA PHE A 112 -16.75 0.51 -5.43
C PHE A 112 -16.16 -0.77 -4.84
N THR A 113 -16.89 -1.89 -4.90
CA THR A 113 -16.41 -3.18 -4.38
C THR A 113 -15.13 -3.62 -5.07
N ARG A 114 -15.03 -3.47 -6.40
CA ARG A 114 -13.82 -3.80 -7.16
C ARG A 114 -12.66 -2.92 -6.75
N TRP A 115 -12.87 -1.61 -6.65
CA TRP A 115 -11.85 -0.65 -6.22
C TRP A 115 -11.38 -0.95 -4.79
N TYR A 116 -12.30 -1.05 -3.83
CA TYR A 116 -12.00 -1.29 -2.43
C TYR A 116 -11.25 -2.63 -2.24
N ASN A 117 -11.75 -3.70 -2.86
CA ASN A 117 -11.10 -5.01 -2.81
C ASN A 117 -9.69 -4.99 -3.40
N SER A 118 -9.48 -4.21 -4.47
CA SER A 118 -8.20 -4.12 -5.15
C SER A 118 -7.15 -3.33 -4.37
N ASN A 119 -7.57 -2.42 -3.49
CA ASN A 119 -6.69 -1.44 -2.87
C ASN A 119 -6.50 -1.63 -1.36
N PHE A 120 -7.53 -2.08 -0.63
CA PHE A 120 -7.47 -2.14 0.85
C PHE A 120 -7.28 -3.56 1.39
N TYR A 121 -7.58 -4.60 0.61
CA TYR A 121 -7.32 -5.97 1.04
C TYR A 121 -5.87 -6.36 0.75
N TRP A 122 -5.07 -6.50 1.81
CA TRP A 122 -3.67 -6.91 1.71
C TRP A 122 -3.46 -8.18 0.89
N ARG A 123 -4.37 -9.18 1.00
CA ARG A 123 -4.30 -10.40 0.20
C ARG A 123 -4.28 -10.12 -1.31
N ASN A 124 -5.08 -9.16 -1.77
CA ASN A 124 -5.18 -8.81 -3.19
C ASN A 124 -3.97 -7.99 -3.65
N VAL A 125 -3.51 -7.06 -2.82
CA VAL A 125 -2.28 -6.27 -3.04
C VAL A 125 -1.07 -7.20 -3.13
N ARG A 126 -0.87 -8.06 -2.13
CA ARG A 126 0.17 -9.11 -2.09
C ARG A 126 0.15 -9.97 -3.35
N ASN A 127 -1.02 -10.47 -3.76
CA ASN A 127 -1.14 -11.29 -4.97
C ASN A 127 -0.88 -10.52 -6.27
N ARG A 128 -1.04 -9.19 -6.29
CA ARG A 128 -0.67 -8.35 -7.43
C ARG A 128 0.85 -8.23 -7.52
N VAL A 129 1.52 -7.92 -6.41
CA VAL A 129 2.99 -7.81 -6.33
C VAL A 129 3.67 -9.13 -6.71
N LEU A 130 3.23 -10.25 -6.13
CA LEU A 130 3.78 -11.56 -6.47
C LEU A 130 3.64 -11.92 -7.96
N ARG A 131 2.54 -11.50 -8.60
CA ARG A 131 2.33 -11.72 -10.04
C ARG A 131 3.17 -10.80 -10.90
N ARG A 132 3.29 -9.52 -10.51
CA ARG A 132 4.18 -8.54 -11.17
C ARG A 132 5.61 -9.07 -11.20
N ASP A 133 6.05 -9.62 -10.08
CA ASP A 133 7.41 -10.12 -9.88
C ASP A 133 7.61 -11.55 -10.41
N ASN A 134 6.65 -12.11 -11.16
CA ASN A 134 6.64 -13.49 -11.66
C ASN A 134 6.97 -14.57 -10.62
N PHE A 135 6.54 -14.36 -9.37
CA PHE A 135 6.87 -15.21 -8.23
C PHE A 135 8.40 -15.42 -8.05
N THR A 136 9.16 -14.35 -8.27
CA THR A 136 10.62 -14.32 -8.14
C THR A 136 11.05 -13.36 -7.05
N CYS A 137 11.98 -13.79 -6.21
CA CYS A 137 12.61 -12.93 -5.21
C CYS A 137 13.38 -11.80 -5.90
N GLN A 138 13.06 -10.55 -5.57
CA GLN A 138 13.65 -9.36 -6.17
C GLN A 138 15.07 -9.04 -5.67
N ILE A 139 15.60 -9.81 -4.71
CA ILE A 139 16.99 -9.66 -4.22
C ILE A 139 17.89 -10.75 -4.80
N CYS A 140 17.50 -12.02 -4.71
CA CYS A 140 18.37 -13.15 -5.08
C CYS A 140 17.93 -13.90 -6.34
N GLY A 141 16.86 -13.49 -7.00
CA GLY A 141 16.41 -14.10 -8.26
C GLY A 141 15.77 -15.49 -8.13
N ILE A 142 15.67 -16.08 -6.92
CA ILE A 142 15.04 -17.39 -6.77
C ILE A 142 13.56 -17.31 -7.14
N GLN A 143 13.15 -18.16 -8.07
CA GLN A 143 11.76 -18.29 -8.51
C GLN A 143 11.12 -19.50 -7.83
N LEU A 144 9.95 -19.31 -7.24
CA LEU A 144 9.20 -20.41 -6.61
C LEU A 144 7.95 -20.76 -7.42
N ASP A 145 7.70 -22.07 -7.55
CA ASP A 145 6.51 -22.56 -8.25
C ASP A 145 5.23 -22.05 -7.55
N ARG A 146 4.37 -21.42 -8.36
CA ARG A 146 3.03 -20.94 -8.00
C ARG A 146 2.15 -22.03 -7.36
N ARG A 147 2.42 -23.32 -7.60
CA ARG A 147 1.69 -24.46 -7.01
C ARG A 147 2.19 -24.82 -5.61
N LYS A 148 3.47 -24.61 -5.31
CA LYS A 148 4.09 -24.87 -3.99
C LYS A 148 3.97 -23.68 -3.04
N LYS A 149 2.81 -23.01 -3.05
CA LYS A 149 2.53 -21.73 -2.37
C LYS A 149 2.89 -21.68 -0.89
N LYS A 150 2.84 -22.82 -0.19
CA LYS A 150 3.15 -22.91 1.23
C LYS A 150 3.66 -24.30 1.53
N ASN A 151 4.97 -24.44 1.68
CA ASN A 151 5.49 -25.45 2.58
C ASN A 151 6.22 -24.75 3.73
N LYS A 152 5.48 -24.53 4.82
CA LYS A 152 6.01 -23.85 6.02
C LYS A 152 7.19 -24.63 6.62
N SER A 153 7.21 -25.96 6.50
CA SER A 153 8.32 -26.77 7.00
C SER A 153 9.59 -26.58 6.17
N GLN A 154 9.46 -26.33 4.86
CA GLN A 154 10.62 -26.16 3.97
C GLN A 154 11.21 -24.74 3.96
N LYS A 155 10.66 -23.78 4.71
CA LYS A 155 11.11 -22.36 4.70
C LYS A 155 11.25 -21.78 3.27
N ASN A 156 10.45 -22.31 2.34
CA ASN A 156 10.55 -22.03 0.92
C ASN A 156 9.26 -21.38 0.41
N TRP A 157 8.99 -20.15 0.87
CA TRP A 157 7.87 -19.35 0.40
C TRP A 157 8.30 -17.91 0.10
N LEU A 158 7.47 -17.24 -0.70
CA LEU A 158 7.62 -15.83 -1.02
C LEU A 158 6.74 -15.00 -0.11
N GLU A 159 7.30 -13.89 0.36
CA GLU A 159 6.59 -12.81 1.03
C GLU A 159 6.58 -11.55 0.19
N CYS A 160 5.59 -10.70 0.46
CA CYS A 160 5.54 -9.35 -0.06
C CYS A 160 5.98 -8.43 1.08
N ASP A 161 7.07 -7.70 0.85
CA ASP A 161 7.70 -6.84 1.85
C ASP A 161 7.71 -5.40 1.37
N HIS A 162 7.80 -4.49 2.32
CA HIS A 162 7.94 -3.06 2.06
C HIS A 162 9.40 -2.72 1.74
N ILE A 163 9.63 -1.92 0.69
CA ILE A 163 10.97 -1.41 0.37
C ILE A 163 11.35 -0.36 1.41
N ILE A 164 10.49 0.62 1.61
CA ILE A 164 10.54 1.58 2.71
C ILE A 164 9.59 1.09 3.81
N PRO A 165 10.08 0.77 5.02
CA PRO A 165 9.27 0.15 6.08
C PRO A 165 8.06 1.01 6.47
N LYS A 166 6.94 0.35 6.81
CA LYS A 166 5.68 1.03 7.22
C LYS A 166 5.86 2.05 8.34
N SER A 167 6.83 1.85 9.23
CA SER A 167 7.12 2.76 10.34
C SER A 167 7.57 4.15 9.87
N TYR A 168 8.04 4.29 8.63
CA TYR A 168 8.51 5.57 8.09
C TYR A 168 7.41 6.45 7.50
N TYR A 169 6.15 6.00 7.46
CA TYR A 169 5.07 6.75 6.81
C TYR A 169 4.98 8.21 7.33
N TYR A 170 5.08 8.39 8.65
CA TYR A 170 4.99 9.71 9.27
C TYR A 170 6.16 10.63 8.88
N HIS A 171 7.37 10.09 8.81
CA HIS A 171 8.56 10.84 8.38
C HIS A 171 8.49 11.28 6.91
N LEU A 172 7.65 10.63 6.10
CA LEU A 172 7.39 10.98 4.70
C LEU A 172 6.18 11.93 4.54
N GLY A 173 5.66 12.48 5.63
CA GLY A 173 4.54 13.43 5.62
C GLY A 173 3.15 12.78 5.53
N TYR A 174 3.05 11.45 5.64
CA TYR A 174 1.76 10.77 5.66
C TYR A 174 1.10 10.83 7.05
N GLN A 175 -0.23 10.94 7.04
CA GLN A 175 -1.07 11.00 8.24
C GLN A 175 -2.13 9.88 8.21
N PHE A 176 -2.65 9.49 9.37
CA PHE A 176 -3.63 8.39 9.48
C PHE A 176 -4.80 8.72 10.44
N ASP A 177 -5.23 9.96 10.42
CA ASP A 177 -6.24 10.56 11.29
C ASP A 177 -7.63 10.68 10.62
N THR A 178 -7.70 11.23 9.41
CA THR A 178 -8.95 11.38 8.64
C THR A 178 -9.11 10.27 7.59
N LEU A 179 -10.33 10.04 7.08
CA LEU A 179 -10.54 9.06 6.00
C LEU A 179 -9.66 9.37 4.79
N ASP A 180 -9.60 10.63 4.36
CA ASP A 180 -8.81 11.04 3.21
C ASP A 180 -7.32 10.78 3.43
N ASN A 181 -6.81 11.12 4.62
CA ASN A 181 -5.43 10.83 5.00
C ASN A 181 -5.15 9.34 5.05
N LYS A 182 -6.05 8.53 5.61
CA LYS A 182 -5.92 7.06 5.61
C LYS A 182 -5.91 6.49 4.19
N VAL A 183 -6.84 6.92 3.34
CA VAL A 183 -6.93 6.48 1.93
C VAL A 183 -5.64 6.84 1.19
N ARG A 184 -5.19 8.09 1.30
CA ARG A 184 -3.94 8.58 0.72
C ARG A 184 -2.74 7.75 1.17
N THR A 185 -2.55 7.60 2.48
CA THR A 185 -1.46 6.81 3.08
C THR A 185 -1.49 5.35 2.62
N ILE A 186 -2.66 4.74 2.53
CA ILE A 186 -2.77 3.36 2.01
C ILE A 186 -2.38 3.29 0.55
N LEU A 187 -2.96 4.12 -0.31
CA LEU A 187 -2.80 4.01 -1.76
C LEU A 187 -1.40 4.40 -2.22
N GLU A 188 -0.86 5.48 -1.64
CA GLU A 188 0.39 6.08 -2.09
C GLU A 188 1.62 5.48 -1.40
N PHE A 189 1.47 4.89 -0.21
CA PHE A 189 2.61 4.37 0.55
C PHE A 189 2.48 2.90 0.97
N ILE A 190 1.46 2.55 1.77
CA ILE A 190 1.40 1.24 2.43
C ILE A 190 1.09 0.11 1.44
N HIS A 191 0.20 0.32 0.49
CA HIS A 191 -0.19 -0.65 -0.54
C HIS A 191 0.28 -0.26 -1.94
N ASN A 192 1.12 0.77 -2.05
CA ASN A 192 1.72 1.18 -3.31
C ASN A 192 2.63 0.06 -3.84
N GLY A 193 2.37 -0.41 -5.06
CA GLY A 193 3.16 -1.45 -5.70
C GLY A 193 4.65 -1.07 -5.80
N ASN A 194 4.97 0.20 -5.99
CA ASN A 194 6.36 0.68 -6.10
C ASN A 194 7.12 0.63 -4.78
N ASN A 195 6.41 0.64 -3.65
CA ASN A 195 7.00 0.46 -2.32
C ASN A 195 6.94 -1.01 -1.86
N LEU A 196 6.55 -1.94 -2.73
CA LEU A 196 6.41 -3.35 -2.40
C LEU A 196 7.28 -4.22 -3.31
N ARG A 197 7.85 -5.28 -2.73
CA ARG A 197 8.68 -6.25 -3.46
C ARG A 197 8.43 -7.67 -2.98
N THR A 198 8.65 -8.64 -3.86
CA THR A 198 8.62 -10.06 -3.54
C THR A 198 9.97 -10.52 -3.00
N LEU A 199 10.00 -11.15 -1.82
CA LEU A 199 11.21 -11.69 -1.21
C LEU A 199 11.02 -13.17 -0.85
N CYS A 200 12.07 -13.98 -1.00
CA CYS A 200 12.11 -15.30 -0.38
C CYS A 200 12.31 -15.17 1.15
N TYR A 201 11.94 -16.20 1.90
CA TYR A 201 12.06 -16.22 3.36
C TYR A 201 13.47 -15.80 3.87
N LYS A 202 14.54 -16.29 3.24
CA LYS A 202 15.93 -15.95 3.63
C LYS A 202 16.22 -14.45 3.46
N CYS A 203 15.87 -13.88 2.31
CA CYS A 203 16.07 -12.46 2.03
C CYS A 203 15.20 -11.57 2.93
N HIS A 204 13.93 -11.95 3.13
CA HIS A 204 13.03 -11.24 4.04
C HIS A 204 13.59 -11.18 5.46
N LYS A 205 14.03 -12.32 6.01
CA LYS A 205 14.63 -12.38 7.35
C LYS A 205 15.84 -11.46 7.48
N LYS A 206 16.73 -11.42 6.47
CA LYS A 206 17.89 -10.51 6.45
C LYS A 206 17.44 -9.04 6.49
N GLN A 207 16.47 -8.67 5.66
CA GLN A 207 15.95 -7.30 5.62
C GLN A 207 15.28 -6.88 6.93
N SER A 208 14.51 -7.77 7.57
CA SER A 208 13.90 -7.48 8.87
C SER A 208 14.95 -7.14 9.94
N VAL A 209 16.09 -7.84 9.97
CA VAL A 209 17.19 -7.55 10.91
C VAL A 209 17.81 -6.18 10.62
N THR A 210 18.05 -5.86 9.34
CA THR A 210 18.61 -4.55 8.93
C THR A 210 17.67 -3.39 9.29
N VAL A 211 16.36 -3.56 9.12
CA VAL A 211 15.38 -2.51 9.46
C VAL A 211 15.36 -2.26 10.97
N VAL A 212 15.40 -3.32 11.78
CA VAL A 212 15.44 -3.19 13.25
C VAL A 212 16.72 -2.48 13.68
N SER A 213 17.90 -2.88 13.18
CA SER A 213 19.16 -2.25 13.57
C SER A 213 19.23 -0.77 13.17
N THR A 214 18.72 -0.43 11.98
CA THR A 214 18.67 0.96 11.50
C THR A 214 17.71 1.79 12.35
N ARG A 215 16.56 1.24 12.72
CA ARG A 215 15.60 1.91 13.60
C ARG A 215 16.19 2.20 14.97
N THR A 216 16.90 1.23 15.57
CA THR A 216 17.57 1.43 16.87
C THR A 216 18.58 2.56 16.78
N LYS A 217 19.44 2.56 15.76
CA LYS A 217 20.43 3.62 15.54
C LYS A 217 19.82 5.02 15.38
N LEU A 218 18.70 5.14 14.67
CA LEU A 218 18.01 6.42 14.51
C LEU A 218 17.34 6.91 15.81
N ILE A 219 16.84 5.97 16.63
CA ILE A 219 16.30 6.32 17.95
C ILE A 219 17.42 6.80 18.87
N ASP A 220 18.59 6.17 18.81
CA ASP A 220 19.73 6.54 19.65
C ASP A 220 20.33 7.90 19.24
N LEU A 221 20.47 8.18 17.94
CA LEU A 221 20.89 9.50 17.44
C LEU A 221 19.94 10.63 17.87
N ASN A 222 18.63 10.38 17.91
CA ASN A 222 17.67 11.38 18.38
C ASN A 222 17.71 11.60 19.91
N LYS A 223 18.32 10.70 20.68
CA LYS A 223 18.55 10.90 22.12
C LYS A 223 19.84 11.65 22.42
N GLU A 224 20.83 11.58 21.53
CA GLU A 224 22.10 12.31 21.67
C GLU A 224 21.99 13.80 21.28
N ILE A 225 20.89 14.20 20.63
CA ILE A 225 20.61 15.58 20.20
C ILE A 225 19.76 16.34 21.25
N ILE A 226 19.32 15.68 22.32
CA ILE A 226 18.59 16.28 23.47
C ILE A 226 19.53 16.37 24.66
#